data_AF-A0A656GL15-F1
#
_entry.id   AF-A0A656GL15-F1
#
_cell.length_a   1.000
_cell.length_b   1.000
_cell.length_c   1.000
_cell.angle_alpha   90.00
_cell.angle_beta   90.00
_cell.angle_gamma   90.00
#
_symmetry.space_group_name_H-M   'P 1'
#
loop_
_entity.id
_entity.type
_entity.pdbx_description
1 polymer ?
#
loop_
_entity_poly.entity_id
_entity_poly.type
_entity_poly.pdbx_seq_one_letter_code
_entity_poly.pdbx_strand_id
1 'polypeptide(L)'
;GITWIATFTPNANVTDASNLVTLDNTGFTNAPGNAGSGITSSNNYAIDTLRPTATIVVADNALAVGETSLVTITFSEAVSGFTNADLSVANGTL
;
A
#
# COMPACT_ATOMS: atom_id res chain seq x y z
N GLY A 1 28.59 -21.06 8.91
CA GLY A 1 27.14 -21.27 8.70
C GLY A 1 26.82 -21.06 7.24
N ILE A 2 25.74 -21.67 6.75
CA ILE A 2 25.18 -21.35 5.42
C ILE A 2 24.08 -20.32 5.64
N THR A 3 24.04 -19.28 4.81
CA THR A 3 22.99 -18.26 4.82
C THR A 3 22.17 -18.38 3.54
N TRP A 4 20.85 -18.53 3.68
CA TRP A 4 19.92 -18.48 2.57
C TRP A 4 19.15 -17.16 2.58
N ILE A 5 18.91 -16.62 1.39
CA ILE A 5 18.13 -15.39 1.20
C ILE A 5 16.95 -15.74 0.32
N ALA A 6 15.76 -15.36 0.75
CA ALA A 6 14.53 -15.45 -0.03
C ALA A 6 13.92 -14.05 -0.15
N THR A 7 13.29 -13.77 -1.29
CA THR A 7 12.54 -12.54 -1.52
C THR A 7 11.06 -12.83 -1.34
N PHE A 8 10.40 -12.09 -0.46
CA PHE A 8 8.95 -12.06 -0.35
C PHE A 8 8.42 -10.87 -1.13
N THR A 9 7.44 -11.10 -1.99
CA THR A 9 6.69 -10.04 -2.67
C THR A 9 5.25 -10.13 -2.18
N PRO A 10 4.76 -9.16 -1.38
CA PRO A 10 3.38 -9.15 -0.95
C PRO A 10 2.43 -9.07 -2.15
N ASN A 11 1.22 -9.61 -1.99
CA ASN A 11 0.16 -9.40 -2.98
C ASN A 11 -0.19 -7.92 -3.08
N ALA A 12 -0.58 -7.47 -4.27
CA ALA A 12 -1.09 -6.12 -4.47
C ALA A 12 -2.47 -5.94 -3.81
N ASN A 13 -2.81 -4.69 -3.47
CA ASN A 13 -4.10 -4.32 -2.88
C ASN A 13 -4.38 -4.93 -1.51
N VAL A 14 -3.35 -5.01 -0.65
CA VAL A 14 -3.47 -5.55 0.71
C VAL A 14 -2.88 -4.54 1.70
N THR A 15 -3.64 -4.27 2.77
CA THR A 15 -3.15 -3.58 3.95
C THR A 15 -3.36 -4.51 5.15
N ASP A 16 -2.27 -4.95 5.78
CA ASP A 16 -2.32 -5.83 6.94
C ASP A 16 -1.15 -5.51 7.87
N ALA A 17 -1.46 -5.25 9.15
CA ALA A 17 -0.48 -4.92 10.17
C ALA A 17 0.12 -6.15 10.88
N SER A 18 -0.39 -7.34 10.60
CA SER A 18 -0.16 -8.57 11.36
C SER A 18 0.31 -9.75 10.49
N ASN A 19 1.56 -9.70 10.04
CA ASN A 19 2.14 -10.74 9.18
C ASN A 19 3.37 -11.40 9.82
N LEU A 20 3.57 -12.69 9.50
CA LEU A 20 4.73 -13.49 9.90
C LEU A 20 5.24 -14.30 8.72
N VAL A 21 6.57 -14.43 8.60
CA VAL A 21 7.20 -15.43 7.74
C VAL A 21 7.52 -16.64 8.62
N THR A 22 7.13 -17.82 8.18
CA THR A 22 7.45 -19.08 8.87
C THR A 22 8.40 -19.93 8.04
N LEU A 23 9.33 -20.59 8.72
CA LEU A 23 10.21 -21.60 8.16
C LEU A 23 9.84 -22.95 8.76
N ASP A 24 9.52 -23.91 7.90
CA ASP A 24 9.42 -25.31 8.30
C ASP A 24 10.83 -25.93 8.34
N ASN A 25 11.29 -26.23 9.56
CA ASN A 25 12.63 -26.76 9.77
C ASN A 25 12.77 -28.23 9.38
N THR A 26 11.67 -28.94 9.11
CA THR A 26 11.72 -30.32 8.61
C THR A 26 12.18 -30.40 7.15
N GLY A 27 12.16 -29.27 6.42
CA GLY A 27 12.56 -29.17 5.02
C GLY A 27 14.07 -29.16 4.76
N PHE A 28 14.92 -29.13 5.79
CA PHE A 28 16.37 -29.19 5.62
C PHE A 28 17.04 -30.18 6.58
N THR A 29 18.20 -30.70 6.16
CA THR A 29 19.02 -31.66 6.92
C THR A 29 20.38 -31.08 7.25
N ASN A 30 20.96 -31.48 8.38
CA ASN A 30 22.35 -31.17 8.71
C ASN A 30 23.34 -32.07 7.94
N ALA A 31 24.65 -31.81 8.09
CA ALA A 31 25.69 -32.59 7.39
C ALA A 31 25.66 -34.10 7.71
N PRO A 32 25.33 -34.53 8.94
CA PRO A 32 25.04 -35.94 9.25
C PRO A 32 23.75 -36.53 8.64
N GLY A 33 22.90 -35.74 7.98
CA GLY A 33 21.66 -36.20 7.34
C GLY A 33 20.41 -36.16 8.22
N ASN A 34 20.49 -35.61 9.43
CA ASN A 34 19.32 -35.48 10.31
C ASN A 34 18.48 -34.25 9.91
N ALA A 35 17.18 -34.44 9.72
CA ALA A 35 16.24 -33.34 9.48
C ALA A 35 16.07 -32.45 10.73
N GLY A 36 15.79 -31.17 10.51
CA GLY A 36 15.35 -30.27 11.58
C GLY A 36 13.94 -30.60 12.08
N SER A 37 13.47 -29.87 13.08
CA SER A 37 12.14 -30.05 13.67
C SER A 37 11.48 -28.71 14.01
N GLY A 38 10.16 -28.67 13.91
CA GLY A 38 9.32 -27.53 14.27
C GLY A 38 9.30 -26.40 13.25
N ILE A 39 8.69 -25.28 13.66
CA ILE A 39 8.57 -24.05 12.89
C ILE A 39 9.36 -22.94 13.56
N THR A 40 10.01 -22.10 12.77
CA THR A 40 10.56 -20.81 13.22
C THR A 40 9.77 -19.67 12.58
N SER A 41 9.34 -18.70 13.38
CA SER A 41 8.63 -17.50 12.91
C SER A 41 9.52 -16.27 12.94
N SER A 42 9.34 -15.36 11.99
CA SER A 42 9.92 -14.02 12.03
C SER A 42 9.29 -13.15 13.13
N ASN A 43 9.82 -11.94 13.29
CA ASN A 43 9.06 -10.87 13.94
C ASN A 43 7.84 -10.49 13.09
N ASN A 44 6.87 -9.82 13.72
CA ASN A 44 5.73 -9.23 13.01
C ASN A 44 6.19 -8.15 12.02
N TYR A 45 5.51 -8.05 10.89
CA TYR A 45 5.67 -6.94 9.95
C TYR A 45 4.32 -6.50 9.38
N ALA A 46 4.25 -5.22 9.02
CA ALA A 46 3.11 -4.65 8.30
C ALA A 46 3.39 -4.64 6.80
N ILE A 47 2.34 -4.81 6.01
CA ILE A 47 2.34 -4.58 4.57
C ILE A 47 1.29 -3.53 4.24
N ASP A 48 1.63 -2.66 3.29
CA ASP A 48 0.68 -1.75 2.68
C ASP A 48 0.99 -1.64 1.20
N THR A 49 0.20 -2.35 0.40
CA THR A 49 0.26 -2.37 -1.07
C THR A 49 -1.04 -1.88 -1.69
N LEU A 50 -1.99 -1.41 -0.86
CA LEU A 50 -3.19 -0.75 -1.34
C LEU A 50 -2.81 0.64 -1.83
N ARG A 51 -3.39 1.05 -2.96
CA ARG A 51 -3.11 2.36 -3.55
C ARG A 51 -4.19 3.35 -3.11
N PRO A 52 -3.85 4.64 -2.90
CA PRO A 52 -4.85 5.65 -2.62
C PRO A 52 -5.82 5.78 -3.79
N THR A 53 -7.10 5.90 -3.47
CA THR A 53 -8.15 6.30 -4.41
C THR A 53 -8.62 7.70 -4.07
N ALA A 54 -9.23 8.38 -5.04
CA ALA A 54 -9.80 9.71 -4.83
C ALA A 54 -11.21 9.78 -5.38
N THR A 55 -12.09 10.47 -4.66
CA THR A 55 -13.43 10.86 -5.14
C THR A 55 -13.51 12.37 -5.24
N ILE A 56 -14.19 12.86 -6.29
CA ILE A 56 -14.35 14.28 -6.55
C ILE A 56 -15.84 14.61 -6.51
N VAL A 57 -16.19 15.61 -5.70
CA VAL A 57 -17.54 16.18 -5.65
C VAL A 57 -17.45 17.64 -6.02
N VAL A 58 -18.29 18.03 -6.99
CA VAL A 58 -18.53 19.42 -7.36
C VAL A 58 -19.88 19.80 -6.73
N ALA A 59 -19.91 20.88 -5.94
CA ALA A 59 -21.12 21.25 -5.20
C ALA A 59 -22.23 21.75 -6.12
N ASP A 60 -21.85 22.57 -7.10
CA ASP A 60 -22.71 23.04 -8.18
C ASP A 60 -22.08 22.74 -9.54
N ASN A 61 -22.81 21.98 -10.36
CA ASN A 61 -22.38 21.52 -11.68
C ASN A 61 -22.96 22.38 -12.82
N ALA A 62 -23.79 23.38 -12.50
CA ALA A 62 -24.50 24.23 -13.46
C ALA A 62 -24.14 25.71 -13.25
N LEU A 63 -22.84 26.01 -13.37
CA LEU A 63 -22.31 27.35 -13.16
C LEU A 63 -22.80 28.36 -14.21
N ALA A 64 -23.38 29.46 -13.75
CA ALA A 64 -23.62 30.65 -14.55
C ALA A 64 -22.37 31.55 -14.62
N VAL A 65 -22.44 32.57 -15.48
CA VAL A 65 -21.34 33.53 -15.65
C VAL A 65 -21.06 34.26 -14.34
N GLY A 66 -19.82 34.17 -13.86
CA GLY A 66 -19.36 34.84 -12.64
C GLY A 66 -19.57 34.05 -11.35
N GLU A 67 -20.14 32.84 -11.42
CA GLU A 67 -20.29 31.97 -10.27
C GLU A 67 -19.03 31.13 -10.00
N THR A 68 -18.90 30.63 -8.77
CA THR A 68 -17.86 29.69 -8.36
C THR A 68 -18.51 28.48 -7.68
N SER A 69 -17.86 27.32 -7.78
CA SER A 69 -18.31 26.07 -7.17
C SER A 69 -17.21 25.48 -6.32
N LEU A 70 -17.57 24.96 -5.14
CA LEU A 70 -16.62 24.23 -4.31
C LEU A 70 -16.38 22.85 -4.92
N VAL A 71 -15.11 22.54 -5.17
CA VAL A 71 -14.65 21.20 -5.54
C VAL A 71 -13.99 20.55 -4.34
N THR A 72 -14.55 19.43 -3.89
CA THR A 72 -14.00 18.63 -2.79
C THR A 72 -13.38 17.35 -3.33
N ILE A 73 -12.09 17.16 -3.06
CA ILE A 73 -11.36 15.94 -3.37
C ILE A 73 -11.12 15.19 -2.07
N THR A 74 -11.57 13.94 -1.99
CA THR A 74 -11.39 13.08 -0.82
C THR A 74 -10.56 11.87 -1.19
N PHE A 75 -9.46 11.65 -0.47
CA PHE A 75 -8.61 10.49 -0.63
C PHE A 75 -8.99 9.39 0.35
N SER A 76 -8.86 8.12 -0.06
CA SER A 76 -9.14 6.97 0.81
C SER A 76 -8.11 6.77 1.92
N GLU A 77 -6.96 7.39 1.78
CA GLU A 77 -5.86 7.40 2.75
C GLU A 77 -5.05 8.70 2.61
N ALA A 78 -4.13 8.94 3.53
CA ALA A 78 -3.30 10.14 3.49
C ALA A 78 -2.38 10.13 2.26
N VAL A 79 -2.46 11.18 1.44
CA VAL A 79 -1.56 11.40 0.31
C VAL A 79 -0.57 12.53 0.63
N SER A 80 0.64 12.44 0.09
CA SER A 80 1.66 13.48 0.19
C SER A 80 1.94 14.09 -1.18
N GLY A 81 2.37 15.36 -1.20
CA GLY A 81 2.77 16.04 -2.42
C GLY A 81 1.62 16.51 -3.33
N PHE A 82 0.36 16.31 -2.94
CA PHE A 82 -0.78 16.86 -3.68
C PHE A 82 -0.89 18.37 -3.46
N THR A 83 -0.81 19.14 -4.54
CA THR A 83 -0.80 20.60 -4.57
C THR A 83 -1.59 21.14 -5.76
N ASN A 84 -1.75 22.47 -5.85
CA ASN A 84 -2.40 23.10 -6.99
C ASN A 84 -1.67 22.86 -8.33
N ALA A 85 -0.37 22.53 -8.31
CA ALA A 85 0.38 22.21 -9.52
C ALA A 85 -0.06 20.88 -10.16
N ASP A 86 -0.71 20.00 -9.39
CA ASP A 86 -1.26 18.73 -9.86
C ASP A 86 -2.63 18.89 -10.52
N LEU A 87 -3.20 20.10 -10.50
CA LEU A 87 -4.50 20.43 -11.07
C LEU A 87 -4.33 21.19 -12.38
N SER A 88 -4.93 20.67 -13.45
CA SER A 88 -5.07 21.38 -14.71
C SER A 88 -6.44 22.06 -14.75
N VAL A 89 -6.44 23.39 -14.78
CA VAL A 89 -7.66 24.19 -14.88
C VAL A 89 -7.73 24.79 -16.26
N ALA A 90 -8.64 24.27 -17.08
CA ALA A 90 -8.97 24.87 -18.35
C ALA A 90 -10.11 25.86 -18.18
N ASN A 91 -9.99 27.05 -18.77
CA ASN A 91 -11.07 28.03 -18.89
C ASN A 91 -11.64 28.55 -17.55
N GLY A 92 -10.84 28.52 -16.48
CA GLY A 92 -11.23 29.00 -15.15
C GLY A 92 -10.01 29.31 -14.28
N THR A 93 -10.25 29.62 -13.01
CA THR A 93 -9.20 29.86 -11.99
C THR A 93 -9.51 29.06 -10.74
N LEU A 94 -8.46 28.62 -10.03
CA LEU A 94 -8.56 27.96 -8.72
C LEU A 94 -8.47 28.97 -7.57
#